data_AF-A0A523SZG6-F1
#
_entry.id   AF-A0A523SZG6-F1
#
_cell.length_a   1.000
_cell.length_b   1.000
_cell.length_c   1.000
_cell.angle_alpha   90.00
_cell.angle_beta   90.00
_cell.angle_gamma   90.00
#
_symmetry.space_group_name_H-M   'P 1'
#
loop_
_entity.id
_entity.type
_entity.pdbx_description
1 polymer ?
#
loop_
_entity_poly.entity_id
_entity_poly.type
_entity_poly.pdbx_seq_one_letter_code
_entity_poly.pdbx_strand_id
1 'polypeptide(L)'
;MSLHFKTASEVFNDMKDQLANEAPQITNWRTRGVVRSILAVVAAAISLLWDRLKILYLDLWAQYADRTTLRRYYELWGEDWDESIDTETARKAVLSWYRQKGKGTKAWYRSVVLSEYKGYVTDATVSMRQRGPNTVDIVVSYNGGPVYEDHITEIQNFFDDDEQNVVGAEVLVKSVEAA
;
A
#
# COMPACT_ATOMS: atom_id res chain seq x y z
N MET A 1 -8.33 -3.87 -1.40
CA MET A 1 -8.10 -2.84 -2.44
C MET A 1 -7.51 -3.55 -3.65
N SER A 2 -8.25 -3.67 -4.76
CA SER A 2 -7.64 -4.08 -6.03
C SER A 2 -7.05 -2.83 -6.68
N LEU A 3 -5.74 -2.80 -6.86
CA LEU A 3 -5.11 -1.78 -7.68
C LEU A 3 -5.54 -2.04 -9.13
N HIS A 4 -6.56 -1.33 -9.61
CA HIS A 4 -7.06 -1.45 -10.97
C HIS A 4 -6.26 -0.53 -11.89
N PHE A 5 -5.21 -1.06 -12.50
CA PHE A 5 -4.44 -0.36 -13.52
C PHE A 5 -5.12 -0.50 -14.88
N LYS A 6 -4.99 0.53 -15.72
CA LYS A 6 -5.54 0.55 -17.07
C LYS A 6 -4.84 -0.51 -17.94
N THR A 7 -5.62 -1.30 -18.64
CA THR A 7 -5.17 -2.21 -19.70
C THR A 7 -4.62 -1.43 -20.88
N ALA A 8 -3.79 -2.07 -21.72
CA ALA A 8 -3.29 -1.46 -22.95
C ALA A 8 -4.41 -0.88 -23.85
N SER A 9 -5.61 -1.50 -23.85
CA SER A 9 -6.77 -1.01 -24.58
C SER A 9 -7.34 0.28 -24.00
N GLU A 10 -7.41 0.39 -22.67
CA GLU A 10 -7.85 1.61 -21.97
C GLU A 10 -6.85 2.75 -22.19
N VAL A 11 -5.56 2.47 -22.05
CA VAL A 11 -4.49 3.44 -22.32
C VAL A 11 -4.52 3.90 -23.78
N PHE A 12 -4.73 2.99 -24.73
CA PHE A 12 -4.87 3.32 -26.14
C PHE A 12 -6.07 4.24 -26.40
N ASN A 13 -7.24 3.93 -25.82
CA ASN A 13 -8.44 4.74 -26.02
C ASN A 13 -8.28 6.14 -25.45
N ASP A 14 -7.70 6.29 -24.26
CA ASP A 14 -7.44 7.60 -23.67
C ASP A 14 -6.52 8.45 -24.54
N MET A 15 -5.40 7.89 -25.01
CA MET A 15 -4.46 8.61 -25.87
C MET A 15 -5.08 8.95 -27.22
N LYS A 16 -5.89 8.05 -27.78
CA LYS A 16 -6.62 8.30 -29.03
C LYS A 16 -7.58 9.47 -28.85
N ASP A 17 -8.34 9.49 -27.77
CA ASP A 17 -9.34 10.53 -27.51
C ASP A 17 -8.66 11.89 -27.27
N GLN A 18 -7.56 11.92 -26.53
CA GLN A 18 -6.71 13.11 -26.37
C GLN A 18 -6.18 13.61 -27.71
N LEU A 19 -5.59 12.73 -28.53
CA LEU A 19 -5.03 13.10 -29.83
C LEU A 19 -6.10 13.55 -30.82
N ALA A 20 -7.30 12.95 -30.79
CA ALA A 20 -8.43 13.37 -31.61
C ALA A 20 -8.94 14.77 -31.23
N ASN A 21 -8.86 15.13 -29.95
CA ASN A 21 -9.23 16.46 -29.47
C ASN A 21 -8.19 17.52 -29.83
N GLU A 22 -6.89 17.20 -29.71
CA GLU A 22 -5.79 18.12 -30.00
C GLU A 22 -5.51 18.28 -31.50
N ALA A 23 -5.73 17.22 -32.28
CA ALA A 23 -5.49 17.19 -33.72
C ALA A 23 -6.69 16.56 -34.48
N PRO A 24 -7.83 17.26 -34.60
CA PRO A 24 -9.05 16.75 -35.24
C PRO A 24 -8.88 16.34 -36.71
N GLN A 25 -7.85 16.87 -37.39
CA GLN A 25 -7.48 16.51 -38.76
C GLN A 25 -7.04 15.04 -38.90
N ILE A 26 -6.62 14.40 -37.81
CA ILE A 26 -6.28 12.97 -37.79
C ILE A 26 -7.58 12.17 -37.73
N THR A 27 -8.02 11.70 -38.90
CA THR A 27 -9.29 10.96 -39.05
C THR A 27 -9.09 9.46 -39.31
N ASN A 28 -7.87 9.04 -39.68
CA ASN A 28 -7.59 7.67 -40.07
C ASN A 28 -7.15 6.78 -38.90
N TRP A 29 -8.14 6.25 -38.18
CA TRP A 29 -7.97 5.36 -37.02
C TRP A 29 -8.10 3.87 -37.34
N ARG A 30 -7.97 3.48 -38.61
CA ARG A 30 -8.14 2.10 -39.08
C ARG A 30 -7.00 1.20 -38.61
N THR A 31 -7.22 -0.11 -38.55
CA THR A 31 -6.30 -1.15 -38.04
C THR A 31 -4.93 -1.21 -38.74
N ARG A 32 -4.76 -0.52 -39.88
CA ARG A 32 -3.49 -0.40 -40.63
C ARG A 32 -2.95 1.04 -40.72
N GLY A 33 -3.57 1.99 -40.03
CA GLY A 33 -3.13 3.38 -40.01
C GLY A 33 -1.86 3.54 -39.18
N VAL A 34 -0.86 4.23 -39.73
CA VAL A 34 0.44 4.45 -39.07
C VAL A 34 0.27 5.05 -37.67
N VAL A 35 -0.59 6.05 -37.52
CA VAL A 35 -0.86 6.72 -36.24
C VAL A 35 -1.45 5.74 -35.21
N ARG A 36 -2.40 4.90 -35.62
CA ARG A 36 -2.97 3.86 -34.74
C ARG A 36 -1.90 2.86 -34.30
N SER A 37 -1.07 2.41 -35.23
CA SER A 37 0.00 1.44 -34.94
C SER A 37 1.01 2.01 -33.94
N ILE A 38 1.41 3.27 -34.11
CA ILE A 38 2.30 3.97 -33.17
C ILE A 38 1.64 4.05 -31.78
N LEU A 39 0.39 4.51 -31.70
CA LEU A 39 -0.32 4.60 -30.42
C LEU A 39 -0.50 3.23 -29.75
N ALA A 40 -0.74 2.17 -30.52
CA ALA A 40 -0.85 0.82 -29.97
C ALA A 40 0.48 0.33 -29.38
N VAL A 41 1.62 0.62 -30.03
CA VAL A 41 2.95 0.30 -29.50
C VAL A 41 3.23 1.09 -28.22
N VAL A 42 2.92 2.39 -28.21
CA VAL A 42 3.08 3.24 -27.03
C VAL A 42 2.20 2.75 -25.88
N ALA A 43 0.94 2.42 -26.15
CA ALA A 43 0.01 1.90 -25.14
C ALA A 43 0.51 0.58 -24.53
N ALA A 44 1.04 -0.32 -25.35
CA ALA A 44 1.63 -1.56 -24.89
C ALA A 44 2.88 -1.32 -24.01
N ALA A 45 3.77 -0.42 -24.43
CA ALA A 45 4.97 -0.07 -23.65
C ALA A 45 4.60 0.54 -22.29
N ILE A 46 3.63 1.44 -22.26
CA ILE A 46 3.10 2.05 -21.04
C ILE A 46 2.46 0.98 -20.14
N SER A 47 1.66 0.06 -20.70
CA SER A 47 1.07 -1.05 -19.94
C SER A 47 2.14 -1.94 -19.29
N LEU A 48 3.22 -2.26 -20.03
CA LEU A 48 4.35 -3.02 -19.50
C LEU A 48 5.08 -2.28 -18.37
N LEU A 49 5.26 -0.97 -18.49
CA LEU A 49 5.83 -0.15 -17.43
C LEU A 49 4.96 -0.21 -16.17
N TRP A 50 3.63 -0.09 -16.33
CA TRP A 50 2.68 -0.21 -15.22
C TRP A 50 2.73 -1.57 -14.56
N ASP A 51 2.77 -2.66 -15.34
CA ASP A 51 2.91 -4.01 -14.80
C ASP A 51 4.21 -4.16 -14.00
N ARG A 52 5.31 -3.57 -14.47
CA ARG A 52 6.58 -3.61 -13.75
C ARG A 52 6.54 -2.80 -12.46
N LEU A 53 5.97 -1.60 -12.48
CA LEU A 53 5.77 -0.77 -11.28
C LEU A 53 4.86 -1.46 -10.27
N LYS A 54 3.82 -2.15 -10.74
CA LYS A 54 2.93 -2.95 -9.91
C LYS A 54 3.68 -4.08 -9.23
N ILE A 55 4.51 -4.82 -9.95
CA ILE A 55 5.33 -5.89 -9.37
C ILE A 55 6.26 -5.30 -8.31
N LEU A 56 6.97 -4.21 -8.62
CA LEU A 56 7.84 -3.53 -7.65
C LEU A 56 7.06 -3.09 -6.40
N TYR A 57 5.89 -2.49 -6.56
CA TYR A 57 5.05 -2.07 -5.44
C TYR A 57 4.53 -3.26 -4.63
N LEU A 58 4.09 -4.34 -5.28
CA LEU A 58 3.60 -5.52 -4.61
C LEU A 58 4.72 -6.26 -3.88
N ASP A 59 5.93 -6.30 -4.46
CA ASP A 59 7.11 -6.91 -3.88
C ASP A 59 7.56 -6.23 -2.58
N LEU A 60 7.24 -4.94 -2.38
CA LEU A 60 7.44 -4.24 -1.10
C LEU A 60 6.64 -4.85 0.07
N TRP A 61 5.73 -5.77 -0.19
CA TRP A 61 4.90 -6.41 0.81
C TRP A 61 5.17 -7.91 0.87
N ALA A 62 5.57 -8.42 2.03
CA ALA A 62 5.90 -9.83 2.22
C ALA A 62 4.83 -10.82 1.73
N GLN A 63 3.54 -10.44 1.75
CA GLN A 63 2.45 -11.29 1.24
C GLN A 63 2.50 -11.54 -0.28
N TYR A 64 3.11 -10.65 -1.04
CA TYR A 64 3.24 -10.75 -2.50
C TYR A 64 4.69 -10.81 -2.98
N ALA A 65 5.65 -10.63 -2.07
CA ALA A 65 7.07 -10.66 -2.34
C ALA A 65 7.52 -11.90 -3.12
N ASP A 66 8.33 -11.64 -4.14
CA ASP A 66 9.14 -12.62 -4.85
C ASP A 66 10.26 -13.20 -3.95
N ARG A 67 10.95 -14.22 -4.46
CA ARG A 67 12.03 -14.91 -3.72
C ARG A 67 13.15 -13.94 -3.33
N THR A 68 13.52 -13.04 -4.23
CA THR A 68 14.60 -12.07 -4.01
C THR A 68 14.27 -11.14 -2.85
N THR A 69 13.03 -10.67 -2.79
CA THR A 69 12.58 -9.74 -1.75
C THR A 69 12.36 -10.46 -0.43
N LEU A 70 11.89 -11.71 -0.44
CA LEU A 70 11.85 -12.55 0.76
C LEU A 70 13.23 -12.77 1.37
N ARG A 71 14.26 -13.01 0.56
CA ARG A 71 15.65 -13.08 1.05
C ARG A 71 16.09 -11.78 1.72
N ARG A 72 15.76 -10.62 1.15
CA ARG A 72 16.06 -9.32 1.78
C ARG A 72 15.36 -9.17 3.12
N TYR A 73 14.13 -9.68 3.27
CA TYR A 73 13.47 -9.70 4.58
C TYR A 73 14.22 -10.59 5.59
N TYR A 74 14.73 -11.75 5.20
CA TYR A 74 15.57 -12.58 6.07
C TYR A 74 16.81 -11.79 6.53
N GLU A 75 17.53 -11.18 5.59
CA GLU A 75 18.72 -10.36 5.88
C GLU A 75 18.39 -9.17 6.81
N LEU A 76 17.28 -8.46 6.57
CA LEU A 76 16.80 -7.36 7.41
C LEU A 76 16.43 -7.81 8.83
N TRP A 77 15.94 -9.04 8.97
CA TRP A 77 15.56 -9.62 10.25
C TRP A 77 16.73 -10.30 10.97
N GLY A 78 17.92 -10.32 10.36
CA GLY A 78 19.11 -10.99 10.91
C GLY A 78 19.02 -12.51 10.86
N GLU A 79 18.18 -13.05 9.97
CA GLU A 79 17.94 -14.48 9.80
C GLU A 79 18.72 -15.02 8.59
N ASP A 80 19.22 -16.25 8.70
CA ASP A 80 20.00 -16.89 7.63
C ASP A 80 19.09 -17.39 6.49
N TRP A 81 19.47 -17.09 5.25
CA TRP A 81 18.76 -17.55 4.06
C TRP A 81 19.25 -18.93 3.61
N ASP A 82 18.37 -19.93 3.68
CA ASP A 82 18.59 -21.25 3.10
C ASP A 82 18.22 -21.27 1.61
N GLU A 83 19.17 -21.51 0.71
CA GLU A 83 18.91 -21.55 -0.73
C GLU A 83 17.96 -22.66 -1.17
N SER A 84 17.70 -23.66 -0.32
CA SER A 84 16.76 -24.76 -0.58
C SER A 84 15.32 -24.47 -0.14
N ILE A 85 15.08 -23.41 0.65
CA ILE A 85 13.72 -23.06 1.11
C ILE A 85 12.84 -22.71 -0.09
N ASP A 86 11.58 -23.15 -0.13
CA ASP A 86 10.65 -22.71 -1.17
C ASP A 86 10.03 -21.34 -0.85
N THR A 87 9.55 -20.64 -1.88
CA THR A 87 9.04 -19.27 -1.76
C THR A 87 7.82 -19.17 -0.84
N GLU A 88 6.93 -20.17 -0.81
CA GLU A 88 5.73 -20.13 0.02
C GLU A 88 6.07 -20.37 1.50
N THR A 89 7.01 -21.26 1.79
CA THR A 89 7.52 -21.48 3.14
C THR A 89 8.26 -20.23 3.66
N ALA A 90 9.15 -19.64 2.86
CA ALA A 90 9.83 -18.39 3.21
C ALA A 90 8.83 -17.25 3.46
N ARG A 91 7.79 -17.13 2.63
CA ARG A 91 6.70 -16.15 2.83
C ARG A 91 5.98 -16.36 4.15
N LYS A 92 5.62 -17.60 4.47
CA LYS A 92 4.95 -17.93 5.75
C LYS A 92 5.85 -17.61 6.94
N ALA A 93 7.15 -17.85 6.85
CA ALA A 93 8.11 -17.51 7.91
C ALA A 93 8.17 -15.99 8.12
N VAL A 94 8.39 -15.20 7.06
CA VAL A 94 8.39 -13.73 7.15
C VAL A 94 7.08 -13.19 7.71
N LEU A 95 5.94 -13.66 7.21
CA LEU A 95 4.63 -13.29 7.74
C LEU A 95 4.45 -13.73 9.20
N SER A 96 5.05 -14.83 9.62
CA SER A 96 5.05 -15.28 11.01
C SER A 96 5.92 -14.39 11.88
N TRP A 97 7.09 -13.92 11.43
CA TRP A 97 7.92 -12.98 12.18
C TRP A 97 7.21 -11.66 12.43
N TYR A 98 6.52 -11.13 11.40
CA TYR A 98 5.62 -9.99 11.57
C TYR A 98 4.53 -10.25 12.62
N ARG A 99 4.01 -11.49 12.72
CA ARG A 99 3.03 -11.88 13.75
C ARG A 99 3.66 -12.10 15.14
N GLN A 100 4.91 -12.59 15.20
CA GLN A 100 5.63 -12.91 16.43
C GLN A 100 6.18 -11.65 17.12
N LYS A 101 6.60 -10.63 16.37
CA LYS A 101 6.79 -9.27 16.88
C LYS A 101 5.46 -8.57 17.17
N GLY A 102 4.37 -9.33 17.43
CA GLY A 102 2.96 -8.95 17.44
C GLY A 102 2.51 -7.86 18.43
N LYS A 103 3.21 -6.74 18.45
CA LYS A 103 2.62 -5.43 18.27
C LYS A 103 1.85 -5.43 16.94
N GLY A 104 0.64 -4.88 16.96
CA GLY A 104 -0.07 -4.56 15.72
C GLY A 104 -1.27 -5.44 15.32
N THR A 105 -1.85 -6.23 16.23
CA THR A 105 -3.25 -6.66 16.01
C THR A 105 -4.19 -5.45 16.14
N LYS A 106 -5.42 -5.51 15.59
CA LYS A 106 -6.41 -4.44 15.80
C LYS A 106 -6.64 -4.16 17.29
N ALA A 107 -6.67 -5.24 18.07
CA ALA A 107 -6.81 -5.18 19.51
C ALA A 107 -5.61 -4.52 20.18
N TRP A 108 -4.39 -4.83 19.73
CA TRP A 108 -3.17 -4.21 20.26
C TRP A 108 -3.11 -2.71 19.99
N TYR A 109 -3.30 -2.26 18.74
CA TYR A 109 -3.30 -0.82 18.40
C TYR A 109 -4.34 -0.08 19.23
N ARG A 110 -5.55 -0.66 19.34
CA ARG A 110 -6.63 -0.10 20.16
C ARG A 110 -6.23 -0.04 21.64
N SER A 111 -5.66 -1.11 22.18
CA SER A 111 -5.30 -1.16 23.61
C SER A 111 -4.19 -0.18 23.95
N VAL A 112 -3.18 -0.02 23.10
CA VAL A 112 -2.11 0.96 23.29
C VAL A 112 -2.69 2.37 23.33
N VAL A 113 -3.50 2.72 22.32
CA VAL A 113 -4.07 4.06 22.25
C VAL A 113 -4.95 4.37 23.46
N LEU A 114 -5.80 3.43 23.88
CA LEU A 114 -6.70 3.63 25.02
C LEU A 114 -6.00 3.55 26.38
N SER A 115 -4.79 2.98 26.48
CA SER A 115 -4.05 2.89 27.74
C SER A 115 -3.12 4.07 27.93
N GLU A 116 -2.31 4.40 26.92
CA GLU A 116 -1.32 5.47 26.97
C GLU A 116 -1.96 6.85 26.86
N TYR A 117 -3.02 7.00 26.05
CA TYR A 117 -3.61 8.31 25.71
C TYR A 117 -5.01 8.53 26.28
N LYS A 118 -5.37 7.79 27.34
CA LYS A 118 -6.67 7.87 28.02
C LYS A 118 -7.07 9.27 28.51
N GLY A 119 -6.11 10.19 28.63
CA GLY A 119 -6.36 11.58 29.04
C GLY A 119 -7.16 12.39 28.02
N TYR A 120 -7.07 12.03 26.73
CA TYR A 120 -7.71 12.74 25.62
C TYR A 120 -8.18 11.81 24.50
N VAL A 121 -8.20 10.49 24.72
CA VAL A 121 -8.83 9.50 23.85
C VAL A 121 -9.71 8.58 24.69
N THR A 122 -10.99 8.50 24.34
CA THR A 122 -11.97 7.60 25.00
C THR A 122 -12.36 6.41 24.13
N ASP A 123 -12.27 6.54 22.80
CA ASP A 123 -12.49 5.42 21.89
C ASP A 123 -11.53 5.47 20.69
N ALA A 124 -11.20 4.29 20.18
CA ALA A 124 -10.32 4.10 19.04
C ALA A 124 -10.84 2.95 18.16
N THR A 125 -11.04 3.24 16.88
CA THR A 125 -11.42 2.27 15.86
C THR A 125 -10.21 1.97 14.97
N VAL A 126 -9.89 0.68 14.82
CA VAL A 126 -8.71 0.25 14.05
C VAL A 126 -9.11 -0.54 12.81
N SER A 127 -8.69 -0.04 11.65
CA SER A 127 -8.90 -0.66 10.35
C SER A 127 -7.56 -1.10 9.77
N MET A 128 -7.49 -2.36 9.31
CA MET A 128 -6.30 -2.90 8.65
C MET A 128 -6.54 -2.95 7.15
N ARG A 129 -5.49 -2.64 6.38
CA ARG A 129 -5.41 -2.79 4.92
C ARG A 129 -6.33 -1.90 4.09
N GLN A 130 -6.68 -0.71 4.58
CA GLN A 130 -7.45 0.26 3.79
C GLN A 130 -6.63 0.95 2.71
N ARG A 131 -5.39 1.39 3.01
CA ARG A 131 -4.52 2.13 2.09
C ARG A 131 -3.53 1.26 1.30
N GLY A 132 -3.41 -0.02 1.69
CA GLY A 132 -2.56 -0.99 1.02
C GLY A 132 -2.36 -2.23 1.87
N PRO A 133 -1.57 -3.21 1.42
CA PRO A 133 -1.05 -4.25 2.29
C PRO A 133 -0.34 -3.63 3.49
N ASN A 134 -0.42 -4.27 4.66
CA ASN A 134 0.26 -3.85 5.89
C ASN A 134 0.02 -2.39 6.37
N THR A 135 -0.97 -1.67 5.83
CA THR A 135 -1.35 -0.35 6.35
C THR A 135 -2.36 -0.48 7.49
N VAL A 136 -2.31 0.44 8.44
CA VAL A 136 -3.23 0.51 9.58
C VAL A 136 -3.77 1.94 9.71
N ASP A 137 -5.08 2.07 9.75
CA ASP A 137 -5.74 3.35 10.04
C ASP A 137 -6.36 3.28 11.44
N ILE A 138 -6.03 4.25 12.28
CA ILE A 138 -6.53 4.39 13.64
C ILE A 138 -7.35 5.67 13.71
N VAL A 139 -8.64 5.54 13.97
CA VAL A 139 -9.55 6.67 14.18
C VAL A 139 -9.82 6.83 15.66
N VAL A 140 -9.39 7.94 16.24
CA VAL A 140 -9.54 8.26 17.67
C VAL A 140 -10.65 9.27 17.92
N SER A 141 -11.26 9.21 19.10
CA SER A 141 -12.27 10.18 19.55
C SER A 141 -12.19 10.40 21.05
N TYR A 142 -12.65 11.59 21.49
CA TYR A 142 -12.82 11.94 22.89
C TYR A 142 -14.29 12.25 23.18
N ASN A 143 -14.94 11.39 23.97
CA ASN A 143 -16.38 11.42 24.26
C ASN A 143 -17.25 11.55 23.01
N GLY A 144 -16.86 10.87 21.92
CA GLY A 144 -17.55 10.91 20.62
C GLY A 144 -17.26 12.16 19.77
N GLY A 145 -16.45 13.10 20.27
CA GLY A 145 -15.99 14.28 19.55
C GLY A 145 -14.56 14.15 19.03
N PRO A 146 -14.10 15.16 18.27
CA PRO A 146 -12.77 15.15 17.68
C PRO A 146 -11.66 15.29 18.72
N VAL A 147 -10.50 14.73 18.41
CA VAL A 147 -9.24 14.89 19.13
C VAL A 147 -8.42 16.00 18.45
N TYR A 148 -7.72 16.81 19.23
CA TYR A 148 -6.89 17.89 18.68
C TYR A 148 -5.68 17.35 17.90
N GLU A 149 -5.23 18.12 16.91
CA GLU A 149 -4.18 17.73 15.95
C GLU A 149 -2.82 17.47 16.62
N ASP A 150 -2.49 18.22 17.68
CA ASP A 150 -1.28 18.02 18.48
C ASP A 150 -1.26 16.63 19.14
N HIS A 151 -2.39 16.21 19.71
CA HIS A 151 -2.56 14.87 20.27
C HIS A 151 -2.56 13.78 19.20
N ILE A 152 -3.14 14.01 18.02
CA ILE A 152 -3.06 13.07 16.89
C ILE A 152 -1.59 12.88 16.48
N THR A 153 -0.84 13.98 16.37
CA THR A 153 0.57 13.98 16.00
C THR A 153 1.41 13.23 17.04
N GLU A 154 1.12 13.39 18.32
CA GLU A 154 1.78 12.65 19.40
C GLU A 154 1.58 11.13 19.27
N ILE A 155 0.33 10.69 19.03
CA ILE A 155 0.02 9.26 18.81
C ILE A 155 0.68 8.75 17.54
N GLN A 156 0.71 9.54 16.48
CA GLN A 156 1.37 9.20 15.22
C GLN A 156 2.87 8.99 15.43
N ASN A 157 3.54 9.94 16.07
CA ASN A 157 4.98 9.85 16.38
C ASN A 157 5.32 8.60 17.20
N PHE A 158 4.44 8.20 18.13
CA PHE A 158 4.63 6.98 18.90
C PHE A 158 4.67 5.73 18.02
N PHE A 159 3.82 5.62 17.00
CA PHE A 159 3.82 4.46 16.10
C PHE A 159 4.88 4.54 15.00
N ASP A 160 5.39 5.74 14.71
CA ASP A 160 6.49 5.94 13.77
C ASP A 160 7.86 5.64 14.41
N ASP A 161 7.97 5.65 15.74
CA ASP A 161 9.18 5.26 16.48
C ASP A 161 9.56 3.80 16.19
N ASP A 162 10.80 3.55 15.77
CA ASP A 162 11.35 2.25 15.40
C ASP A 162 11.11 1.15 16.47
N GLU A 163 11.04 1.50 17.75
CA GLU A 163 10.77 0.53 18.82
C GLU A 163 9.31 0.04 18.86
N GLN A 164 8.38 0.89 18.44
CA GLN A 164 6.94 0.65 18.50
C GLN A 164 6.34 0.36 17.12
N ASN A 165 7.08 0.72 16.06
CA ASN A 165 6.73 0.48 14.68
C ASN A 165 6.80 -1.02 14.38
N VAL A 166 5.67 -1.56 13.93
CA VAL A 166 5.65 -2.91 13.38
C VAL A 166 6.35 -2.83 12.04
N VAL A 167 7.54 -3.44 11.92
CA VAL A 167 8.38 -3.37 10.72
C VAL A 167 7.54 -3.40 9.43
N GLY A 168 7.71 -2.38 8.58
CA GLY A 168 7.01 -2.27 7.30
C GLY A 168 5.49 -2.03 7.39
N ALA A 169 4.93 -1.75 8.57
CA ALA A 169 3.56 -1.30 8.71
C ALA A 169 3.50 0.22 8.59
N GLU A 170 2.52 0.71 7.84
CA GLU A 170 2.28 2.14 7.72
C GLU A 170 1.05 2.49 8.57
N VAL A 171 1.27 3.14 9.71
CA VAL A 171 0.20 3.56 10.62
C VAL A 171 -0.21 4.99 10.27
N LEU A 172 -1.51 5.25 10.20
CA LEU A 172 -2.06 6.59 10.08
C LEU A 172 -3.11 6.81 11.14
N VAL A 173 -2.89 7.83 11.97
CA VAL A 173 -3.80 8.24 13.03
C VAL A 173 -4.63 9.42 12.55
N LYS A 174 -5.94 9.39 12.83
CA LYS A 174 -6.89 10.45 12.50
C LYS A 174 -7.89 10.62 13.62
N SER A 175 -8.48 11.80 13.73
CA SER A 175 -9.66 12.03 14.55
C SER A 175 -10.95 11.72 13.78
N VAL A 176 -12.03 11.40 14.50
CA VAL A 176 -13.39 11.53 13.97
C VAL A 176 -13.65 12.95 13.47
N GLU A 177 -14.47 13.09 12.43
CA GLU A 177 -14.90 14.39 11.92
C GLU A 177 -15.86 15.07 12.90
N ALA A 178 -15.82 16.41 12.97
CA ALA A 178 -16.79 17.17 13.73
C ALA A 178 -18.19 17.02 13.08
N ALA A 179 -19.18 16.62 13.87
CA ALA A 179 -20.57 16.48 13.44
C ALA A 179 -21.25 17.83 13.14
#